data_AF-A0A2N1SBE3-F1
#
_entry.id   AF-A0A2N1SBE3-F1
#
_cell.length_a   1.000
_cell.length_b   1.000
_cell.length_c   1.000
_cell.angle_alpha   90.00
_cell.angle_beta   90.00
_cell.angle_gamma   90.00
#
_symmetry.space_group_name_H-M   'P 1'
#
loop_
_entity.id
_entity.type
_entity.pdbx_description
1 polymer ?
#
loop_
_entity_poly.entity_id
_entity_poly.type
_entity_poly.pdbx_seq_one_letter_code
_entity_poly.pdbx_strand_id
1 'polypeptide(L)'
;MFMKWIARALAALNSNAKKEQIAAGIACGVLLALVPSGNLLWIFLFGLFFFFKIHYGLQIIALAACKLAAPLFASGLDALGWAVLHSDPLQPFFVALADAPIAPLTRFNNTVVMGGLVAGIALWLPLFFAFRALVALYRARLAPRIAGSKAYGAFMKIPLVARLSKATSAVTKLRGALE
;
A
#
# COMPACT_ATOMS: atom_id res chain seq x y z
N MET A 1 4.77 -3.23 20.19
CA MET A 1 5.09 -3.25 18.74
C MET A 1 4.12 -2.39 17.92
N PHE A 2 2.80 -2.51 18.12
CA PHE A 2 1.75 -1.77 17.43
C PHE A 2 1.87 -0.23 17.47
N MET A 3 2.20 0.35 18.63
CA MET A 3 2.35 1.81 18.78
C MET A 3 3.42 2.41 17.86
N LYS A 4 4.47 1.65 17.49
CA LYS A 4 5.49 2.09 16.54
C LYS A 4 4.95 2.19 15.11
N TRP A 5 4.01 1.33 14.72
CA TRP A 5 3.38 1.35 13.39
C TRP A 5 2.48 2.57 13.23
N ILE A 6 1.66 2.88 14.25
CA ILE A 6 0.82 4.08 14.27
C ILE A 6 1.70 5.34 14.20
N ALA A 7 2.74 5.42 15.03
CA ALA A 7 3.66 6.54 15.03
C ALA A 7 4.32 6.77 13.66
N ARG A 8 4.75 5.68 13.00
CA ARG A 8 5.32 5.75 11.63
C ARG A 8 4.30 6.17 10.59
N ALA A 9 3.06 5.67 10.67
CA ALA A 9 2.00 6.08 9.77
C ALA A 9 1.67 7.57 9.93
N LEU A 10 1.54 8.06 11.15
CA LEU A 10 1.31 9.49 11.44
C LEU A 10 2.48 10.36 10.99
N ALA A 11 3.72 9.91 11.20
CA ALA A 11 4.91 10.62 10.72
C ALA A 11 4.93 10.68 9.18
N ALA A 12 4.58 9.57 8.50
CA ALA A 12 4.49 9.53 7.04
C ALA A 12 3.39 10.45 6.51
N LEU A 13 2.22 10.50 7.16
CA LEU A 13 1.12 11.40 6.78
C LEU A 13 1.49 12.88 6.92
N ASN A 14 2.27 13.22 7.95
CA ASN A 14 2.79 14.58 8.19
C ASN A 14 4.08 14.90 7.42
N SER A 15 4.66 13.95 6.70
CA SER A 15 5.85 14.19 5.88
C SER A 15 5.53 15.11 4.69
N ASN A 16 6.56 15.75 4.13
CA ASN A 16 6.44 16.54 2.89
C ASN A 16 6.18 15.68 1.63
N ALA A 17 5.87 14.39 1.77
CA ALA A 17 5.44 13.56 0.65
C ALA A 17 4.13 14.08 0.04
N LYS A 18 4.00 13.98 -1.29
CA LYS A 18 2.78 14.37 -2.00
C LYS A 18 1.64 13.43 -1.59
N LYS A 19 0.43 13.97 -1.39
CA LYS A 19 -0.75 13.19 -0.98
C LYS A 19 -1.09 12.07 -1.98
N GLU A 20 -0.82 12.30 -3.26
CA GLU A 20 -0.98 11.32 -4.34
C GLU A 20 -0.06 10.11 -4.15
N GLN A 21 1.18 10.31 -3.72
CA GLN A 21 2.15 9.22 -3.51
C GLN A 21 1.78 8.37 -2.30
N ILE A 22 1.26 9.02 -1.25
CA ILE A 22 0.72 8.35 -0.08
C ILE A 22 -0.48 7.50 -0.47
N ALA A 23 -1.45 8.07 -1.18
CA ALA A 23 -2.67 7.39 -1.60
C ALA A 23 -2.36 6.20 -2.52
N ALA A 24 -1.48 6.38 -3.50
CA ALA A 24 -1.04 5.31 -4.38
C ALA A 24 -0.30 4.21 -3.60
N GLY A 25 0.56 4.57 -2.65
CA GLY A 25 1.23 3.61 -1.78
C GLY A 25 0.24 2.74 -1.02
N ILE A 26 -0.77 3.36 -0.39
CA ILE A 26 -1.82 2.63 0.34
C ILE A 26 -2.63 1.73 -0.61
N ALA A 27 -3.10 2.25 -1.75
CA ALA A 27 -3.88 1.48 -2.73
C ALA A 27 -3.10 0.27 -3.28
N CYS A 28 -1.82 0.45 -3.62
CA CYS A 28 -0.92 -0.64 -4.01
C CYS A 28 -0.73 -1.67 -2.88
N GLY A 29 -0.62 -1.21 -1.63
CA GLY A 29 -0.51 -2.09 -0.46
C GLY A 29 -1.76 -2.95 -0.26
N VAL A 30 -2.94 -2.36 -0.45
CA VAL A 30 -4.22 -3.10 -0.39
C VAL A 30 -4.32 -4.14 -1.50
N LEU A 31 -3.99 -3.78 -2.75
CA LEU A 31 -3.97 -4.72 -3.88
C LEU A 31 -3.07 -5.93 -3.58
N LEU A 32 -1.86 -5.69 -3.09
CA LEU A 32 -0.93 -6.77 -2.69
C LEU A 32 -1.44 -7.60 -1.51
N ALA A 33 -2.28 -7.04 -0.63
CA ALA A 33 -2.82 -7.77 0.50
C ALA A 33 -3.94 -8.74 0.10
N LEU A 34 -4.73 -8.38 -0.92
CA LEU A 34 -5.84 -9.21 -1.42
C LEU A 34 -5.35 -10.40 -2.24
N VAL A 35 -4.20 -10.28 -2.91
CA VAL A 35 -3.59 -11.41 -3.63
C VAL A 35 -2.81 -12.29 -2.65
N PRO A 36 -3.09 -13.60 -2.56
CA PRO A 36 -2.27 -14.54 -1.79
C PRO A 36 -0.79 -14.45 -2.20
N SER A 37 0.10 -14.43 -1.21
CA SER A 37 1.55 -14.41 -1.46
C SER A 37 2.09 -15.79 -1.83
N GLY A 38 3.32 -15.84 -2.34
CA GLY A 38 4.00 -17.11 -2.66
C GLY A 38 3.72 -17.61 -4.08
N ASN A 39 3.33 -16.72 -5.00
CA ASN A 39 3.24 -16.99 -6.42
C ASN A 39 3.96 -15.89 -7.22
N LEU A 40 4.22 -16.17 -8.49
CA LEU A 40 4.95 -15.26 -9.36
C LEU A 40 4.18 -13.96 -9.63
N LEU A 41 2.84 -14.00 -9.64
CA LEU A 41 2.00 -12.79 -9.80
C LEU A 41 2.24 -11.80 -8.67
N TRP A 42 2.24 -12.28 -7.43
CA TRP A 42 2.45 -11.44 -6.25
C TRP A 42 3.84 -10.79 -6.27
N ILE A 43 4.88 -11.58 -6.60
CA ILE A 43 6.26 -11.09 -6.73
C ILE A 43 6.36 -10.06 -7.85
N PHE A 44 5.72 -10.34 -8.99
CA PHE A 44 5.67 -9.43 -10.13
C PHE A 44 4.99 -8.12 -9.77
N LEU A 45 3.80 -8.14 -9.14
CA LEU A 45 3.09 -6.94 -8.70
C LEU A 45 3.92 -6.13 -7.69
N PHE A 46 4.55 -6.82 -6.74
CA PHE A 46 5.40 -6.17 -5.74
C PHE A 46 6.60 -5.49 -6.40
N GLY A 47 7.28 -6.18 -7.32
CA GLY A 47 8.39 -5.64 -8.11
C GLY A 47 7.97 -4.49 -9.02
N LEU A 48 6.84 -4.62 -9.71
CA LEU A 48 6.27 -3.60 -10.59
C LEU A 48 6.07 -2.27 -9.86
N PHE A 49 5.65 -2.31 -8.59
CA PHE A 49 5.40 -1.09 -7.83
C PHE A 49 6.65 -0.29 -7.48
N PHE A 50 7.85 -0.86 -7.56
CA PHE A 50 9.10 -0.11 -7.42
C PHE A 50 9.38 0.83 -8.59
N PHE A 51 8.73 0.61 -9.74
CA PHE A 51 8.84 1.52 -10.89
C PHE A 51 7.93 2.75 -10.75
N PHE A 52 7.00 2.75 -9.78
CA PHE A 52 6.11 3.88 -9.54
C PHE A 52 6.61 4.77 -8.41
N LYS A 53 6.43 6.08 -8.56
CA LYS A 53 6.82 7.06 -7.53
C LYS A 53 5.76 7.11 -6.41
N ILE A 54 5.76 6.11 -5.51
CA ILE A 54 4.80 5.95 -4.41
C ILE A 54 5.48 6.01 -3.03
N HIS A 55 4.68 6.11 -1.95
CA HIS A 55 5.19 6.08 -0.58
C HIS A 55 5.30 4.64 -0.06
N TYR A 56 6.42 3.96 -0.34
CA TYR A 56 6.68 2.56 0.02
C TYR A 56 6.44 2.24 1.51
N GLY A 57 6.78 3.16 2.41
CA GLY A 57 6.54 2.96 3.84
C GLY A 57 5.05 2.73 4.16
N LEU A 58 4.14 3.44 3.48
CA LEU A 58 2.70 3.28 3.69
C LEU A 58 2.13 2.11 2.90
N GLN A 59 2.74 1.75 1.77
CA GLN A 59 2.43 0.51 1.06
C GLN A 59 2.65 -0.70 1.97
N ILE A 60 3.80 -0.81 2.65
CA ILE A 60 4.10 -1.92 3.55
C ILE A 60 3.17 -1.92 4.78
N ILE A 61 2.86 -0.73 5.33
CA ILE A 61 1.91 -0.62 6.45
C ILE A 61 0.51 -1.08 6.03
N ALA A 62 0.01 -0.60 4.89
CA ALA A 62 -1.30 -0.98 4.35
C ALA A 62 -1.34 -2.48 4.02
N LEU A 63 -0.30 -3.01 3.37
CA LEU A 63 -0.15 -4.43 3.09
C LEU A 63 -0.23 -5.24 4.38
N ALA A 64 0.58 -4.93 5.39
CA ALA A 64 0.59 -5.67 6.64
C ALA A 64 -0.75 -5.62 7.37
N ALA A 65 -1.39 -4.44 7.43
CA ALA A 65 -2.69 -4.28 8.08
C ALA A 65 -3.80 -5.05 7.36
N CYS A 66 -3.89 -4.93 6.03
CA CYS A 66 -4.91 -5.60 5.23
C CYS A 66 -4.68 -7.11 5.14
N LYS A 67 -3.43 -7.59 5.20
CA LYS A 67 -3.12 -9.02 5.21
C LYS A 67 -3.72 -9.73 6.43
N LEU A 68 -3.77 -9.05 7.58
CA LEU A 68 -4.43 -9.59 8.79
C LEU A 68 -5.95 -9.73 8.60
N ALA A 69 -6.55 -8.86 7.77
CA ALA A 69 -7.97 -8.91 7.44
C ALA A 69 -8.28 -9.80 6.24
N ALA A 70 -7.29 -10.22 5.44
CA ALA A 70 -7.49 -10.99 4.21
C ALA A 70 -8.34 -12.28 4.37
N PRO A 71 -8.22 -13.07 5.46
CA PRO A 71 -9.06 -14.25 5.66
C PRO A 71 -10.56 -13.92 5.71
N LEU A 72 -10.95 -12.72 6.15
CA LEU A 72 -12.35 -12.30 6.21
C LEU A 72 -12.97 -12.13 4.82
N PHE A 73 -12.15 -11.86 3.81
CA PHE A 73 -12.59 -11.66 2.43
C PHE A 73 -12.43 -12.92 1.58
N ALA A 74 -11.83 -14.00 2.11
CA ALA A 74 -11.41 -15.16 1.35
C ALA A 74 -12.55 -15.80 0.54
N SER A 75 -13.72 -16.00 1.15
CA SER A 75 -14.89 -16.57 0.46
C SER A 75 -15.41 -15.67 -0.66
N GLY A 76 -15.38 -14.35 -0.47
CA GLY A 76 -15.79 -13.40 -1.51
C GLY A 76 -14.80 -13.34 -2.67
N LEU A 77 -13.49 -13.42 -2.39
CA LEU A 77 -12.46 -13.50 -3.42
C LEU A 77 -12.53 -14.82 -4.18
N ASP A 78 -12.76 -15.93 -3.49
CA ASP A 78 -12.96 -17.25 -4.11
C ASP A 78 -14.13 -17.23 -5.11
N ALA A 79 -15.30 -16.75 -4.67
CA ALA A 79 -16.48 -16.64 -5.52
C ALA A 79 -16.25 -15.73 -6.74
N LEU A 80 -15.61 -14.57 -6.53
CA LEU A 80 -15.30 -13.64 -7.61
C LEU A 80 -14.32 -14.26 -8.63
N GLY A 81 -13.27 -14.91 -8.14
CA GLY A 81 -12.29 -15.56 -9.01
C GLY A 81 -12.88 -16.75 -9.75
N TRP A 82 -13.76 -17.52 -9.12
CA TRP A 82 -14.48 -18.61 -9.77
C TRP A 82 -15.33 -18.08 -10.92
N ALA A 83 -16.11 -17.01 -10.69
CA ALA A 83 -16.95 -16.39 -11.71
C ALA A 83 -16.14 -15.87 -12.91
N VAL A 84 -14.96 -15.32 -12.66
CA VAL A 84 -14.05 -14.85 -13.72
C VAL A 84 -13.48 -16.03 -14.50
N LEU A 85 -12.90 -17.02 -13.82
CA LEU A 85 -12.24 -18.17 -14.43
C LEU A 85 -13.19 -19.08 -15.20
N HIS A 86 -14.48 -19.12 -14.84
CA HIS A 86 -15.50 -19.94 -15.49
C HIS A 86 -16.37 -19.16 -16.47
N SER A 87 -16.03 -17.90 -16.79
CA SER A 87 -16.77 -17.15 -17.79
C SER A 87 -16.47 -17.65 -19.21
N ASP A 88 -17.51 -18.11 -19.92
CA ASP A 88 -17.40 -18.67 -21.27
C ASP A 88 -16.60 -17.78 -22.25
N PRO A 89 -16.77 -16.44 -22.26
CA PRO A 89 -16.02 -15.59 -23.18
C PRO A 89 -14.52 -15.53 -22.90
N LEU A 90 -14.09 -15.79 -21.66
CA LEU A 90 -12.69 -15.73 -21.26
C LEU A 90 -12.00 -17.10 -21.27
N GLN A 91 -12.74 -18.19 -21.47
CA GLN A 91 -12.17 -19.55 -21.53
C GLN A 91 -11.02 -19.67 -22.55
N PRO A 92 -11.14 -19.19 -23.81
CA PRO A 92 -10.04 -19.29 -24.77
C PRO A 92 -8.77 -18.57 -24.29
N PHE A 93 -8.93 -17.44 -23.59
CA PHE A 93 -7.82 -16.69 -23.02
C PHE A 93 -7.14 -17.46 -21.88
N PHE A 94 -7.91 -18.04 -20.95
CA PHE A 94 -7.34 -18.81 -19.84
C PHE A 94 -6.68 -20.11 -20.29
N VAL A 95 -7.21 -20.77 -21.33
CA VAL A 95 -6.58 -21.93 -21.96
C VAL A 95 -5.24 -21.55 -22.59
N ALA A 96 -5.21 -20.52 -23.44
CA ALA A 96 -3.97 -20.04 -24.05
C ALA A 96 -2.94 -19.58 -23.01
N LEU A 97 -3.41 -18.98 -21.91
CA LEU A 97 -2.56 -18.60 -20.80
C LEU A 97 -2.02 -19.82 -20.05
N ALA A 98 -2.82 -20.89 -19.87
CA ALA A 98 -2.38 -22.12 -19.21
C ALA A 98 -1.27 -22.84 -19.98
N ASP A 99 -1.30 -22.77 -21.32
CA ASP A 99 -0.29 -23.39 -22.19
C ASP A 99 1.07 -22.66 -22.15
N ALA A 100 1.11 -21.42 -21.64
CA ALA A 100 2.36 -20.67 -21.52
C ALA A 100 3.23 -21.19 -20.36
N PRO A 101 4.54 -21.44 -20.54
CA PRO A 101 5.37 -22.15 -19.57
C PRO A 101 5.52 -21.44 -18.21
N ILE A 102 5.43 -20.12 -18.19
CA ILE A 102 5.63 -19.30 -16.98
C ILE A 102 4.28 -19.00 -16.27
N ALA A 103 3.18 -19.05 -17.00
CA ALA A 103 1.89 -18.61 -16.50
C ALA A 103 1.37 -19.45 -15.31
N PRO A 104 1.52 -20.79 -15.25
CA PRO A 104 1.14 -21.56 -14.07
C PRO A 104 1.82 -21.10 -12.77
N LEU A 105 3.05 -20.56 -12.84
CA LEU A 105 3.76 -20.04 -11.66
C LEU A 105 3.08 -18.82 -11.04
N THR A 106 2.26 -18.11 -11.81
CA THR A 106 1.45 -16.99 -11.31
C THR A 106 0.30 -17.45 -10.43
N ARG A 107 -0.08 -18.75 -10.50
CA ARG A 107 -1.26 -19.33 -9.88
C ARG A 107 -2.56 -18.61 -10.26
N PHE A 108 -2.65 -18.08 -11.49
CA PHE A 108 -3.86 -17.42 -11.99
C PHE A 108 -5.10 -18.33 -11.94
N ASN A 109 -4.92 -19.65 -12.05
CA ASN A 109 -5.96 -20.66 -11.96
C ASN A 109 -6.47 -20.90 -10.52
N ASN A 110 -5.84 -20.30 -9.50
CA ASN A 110 -6.38 -20.28 -8.16
C ASN A 110 -7.43 -19.17 -8.05
N THR A 111 -8.65 -19.54 -7.72
CA THR A 111 -9.81 -18.65 -7.55
C THR A 111 -9.53 -17.49 -6.60
N VAL A 112 -8.93 -17.73 -5.43
CA VAL A 112 -8.60 -16.67 -4.48
C VAL A 112 -7.54 -15.70 -5.05
N VAL A 113 -6.57 -16.20 -5.81
CA VAL A 113 -5.56 -15.36 -6.51
C VAL A 113 -6.22 -14.50 -7.58
N MET A 114 -7.05 -15.09 -8.44
CA MET A 114 -7.75 -14.38 -9.51
C MET A 114 -8.72 -13.33 -8.93
N GLY A 115 -9.55 -13.73 -7.96
CA GLY A 115 -10.48 -12.82 -7.30
C GLY A 115 -9.75 -11.71 -6.56
N GLY A 116 -8.64 -12.02 -5.87
CA GLY A 116 -7.77 -11.02 -5.25
C GLY A 116 -7.21 -10.01 -6.25
N LEU A 117 -6.76 -10.46 -7.43
CA LEU A 117 -6.25 -9.60 -8.49
C LEU A 117 -7.35 -8.69 -9.03
N VAL A 118 -8.50 -9.26 -9.40
CA VAL A 118 -9.62 -8.52 -9.99
C VAL A 118 -10.20 -7.52 -8.97
N ALA A 119 -10.48 -7.94 -7.75
CA ALA A 119 -10.93 -7.06 -6.68
C ALA A 119 -9.90 -5.97 -6.37
N GLY A 120 -8.61 -6.34 -6.32
CA GLY A 120 -7.52 -5.40 -6.06
C GLY A 120 -7.41 -4.32 -7.13
N ILE A 121 -7.49 -4.69 -8.42
CA ILE A 121 -7.50 -3.74 -9.54
C ILE A 121 -8.75 -2.85 -9.49
N ALA A 122 -9.93 -3.44 -9.29
CA ALA A 122 -11.19 -2.72 -9.23
C ALA A 122 -11.22 -1.72 -8.05
N LEU A 123 -10.68 -2.11 -6.90
CA LEU A 123 -10.61 -1.25 -5.70
C LEU A 123 -9.46 -0.25 -5.74
N TRP A 124 -8.46 -0.42 -6.63
CA TRP A 124 -7.28 0.44 -6.63
C TRP A 124 -7.63 1.91 -6.85
N LEU A 125 -8.43 2.20 -7.88
CA LEU A 125 -8.83 3.55 -8.23
C LEU A 125 -9.72 4.24 -7.16
N PRO A 126 -10.79 3.60 -6.65
CA PRO A 126 -11.60 4.22 -5.59
C PRO A 126 -10.78 4.43 -4.31
N LEU A 127 -9.91 3.48 -3.93
CA LEU A 127 -9.04 3.66 -2.76
C LEU A 127 -8.03 4.79 -2.97
N PHE A 128 -7.45 4.92 -4.16
CA PHE A 128 -6.55 6.02 -4.48
C PHE A 128 -7.23 7.38 -4.26
N PHE A 129 -8.42 7.60 -4.82
CA PHE A 129 -9.13 8.88 -4.65
C PHE A 129 -9.59 9.09 -3.20
N ALA A 130 -10.09 8.04 -2.55
CA ALA A 130 -10.52 8.10 -1.15
C ALA A 130 -9.36 8.49 -0.24
N PHE A 131 -8.22 7.80 -0.30
CA PHE A 131 -7.06 8.12 0.53
C PHE A 131 -6.43 9.45 0.16
N ARG A 132 -6.44 9.86 -1.11
CA ARG A 132 -5.99 11.20 -1.51
C ARG A 132 -6.82 12.30 -0.84
N ALA A 133 -8.14 12.14 -0.79
CA ALA A 133 -9.04 13.05 -0.10
C ALA A 133 -8.84 13.01 1.42
N LEU A 134 -8.74 11.82 2.02
CA LEU A 134 -8.50 11.64 3.45
C LEU A 134 -7.19 12.27 3.91
N VAL A 135 -6.10 12.12 3.15
CA VAL A 135 -4.80 12.72 3.46
C VAL A 135 -4.89 14.25 3.37
N ALA A 136 -5.58 14.78 2.36
CA ALA A 136 -5.80 16.22 2.25
C ALA A 136 -6.59 16.77 3.44
N LEU A 137 -7.68 16.09 3.82
CA LEU A 137 -8.51 16.46 4.96
C LEU A 137 -7.73 16.36 6.28
N TYR A 138 -6.95 15.30 6.46
CA TYR A 138 -6.09 15.10 7.61
C TYR A 138 -5.12 16.27 7.79
N ARG A 139 -4.40 16.64 6.72
CA ARG A 139 -3.43 17.75 6.75
C ARG A 139 -4.09 19.10 6.99
N ALA A 140 -5.28 19.33 6.42
CA ALA A 140 -5.98 20.60 6.56
C ALA A 140 -6.62 20.79 7.95
N ARG A 141 -7.21 19.73 8.53
CA ARG A 141 -8.05 19.86 9.74
C ARG A 141 -7.49 19.17 10.98
N LEU A 142 -6.87 18.00 10.84
CA LEU A 142 -6.42 17.22 11.99
C LEU A 142 -4.97 17.54 12.37
N ALA A 143 -4.07 17.70 11.40
CA ALA A 143 -2.67 18.00 11.68
C ALA A 143 -2.48 19.28 12.54
N PRO A 144 -3.19 20.41 12.30
CA PRO A 144 -3.08 21.59 13.14
C PRO A 144 -3.59 21.36 14.57
N ARG A 145 -4.66 20.57 14.73
CA ARG A 145 -5.23 20.22 16.04
C ARG A 145 -4.33 19.28 16.84
N ILE A 146 -3.68 18.35 16.15
CA ILE A 146 -2.69 17.45 16.75
C ILE A 146 -1.44 18.25 17.16
N ALA A 147 -0.96 19.17 16.32
CA ALA A 147 0.17 20.04 16.66
C ALA A 147 -0.09 20.92 17.89
N GLY A 148 -1.33 21.39 18.08
CA GLY A 148 -1.75 22.13 19.27
C GLY A 148 -1.97 21.25 20.52
N SER A 149 -1.92 19.92 20.40
CA SER A 149 -2.13 19.01 21.52
C SER A 149 -0.82 18.76 22.30
N LYS A 150 -0.90 18.71 23.64
CA LYS A 150 0.25 18.43 24.53
C LYS A 150 0.96 17.09 24.18
N ALA A 151 0.24 16.15 23.57
CA ALA A 151 0.76 14.85 23.14
C ALA A 151 1.75 14.93 21.96
N TYR A 152 1.55 15.87 21.02
CA TYR A 152 2.49 16.07 19.90
C TYR A 152 3.81 16.69 20.38
N GLY A 153 3.73 17.63 21.32
CA GLY A 153 4.91 18.17 22.01
C GLY A 153 5.70 17.10 22.79
N ALA A 154 5.02 16.11 23.36
CA ALA A 154 5.67 14.98 24.02
C ALA A 154 6.32 14.00 23.01
N PHE A 155 5.69 13.77 21.86
CA PHE A 155 6.22 12.90 20.79
C PHE A 155 7.50 13.47 20.14
N MET A 156 7.58 14.79 19.94
CA MET A 156 8.81 15.45 19.44
C MET A 156 9.96 15.44 20.44
N LYS A 157 9.68 15.30 21.74
CA LYS A 157 10.71 15.18 22.80
C LYS A 157 11.32 13.80 22.90
N ILE A 158 10.83 12.80 22.14
CA ILE A 158 11.42 11.46 22.11
C ILE A 158 12.84 11.57 21.51
N PRO A 159 13.90 11.10 22.21
CA PRO A 159 15.30 11.35 21.84
C PRO A 159 15.68 10.79 20.46
N LEU A 160 14.96 9.78 19.99
CA LEU A 160 15.13 9.17 18.67
C LEU A 160 14.67 10.10 17.53
N VAL A 161 13.60 10.87 17.76
CA VAL A 161 13.07 11.86 16.80
C VAL A 161 13.95 13.11 16.77
N ALA A 162 14.45 13.56 17.93
CA ALA A 162 15.38 14.68 18.02
C ALA A 162 16.76 14.41 17.38
N ARG A 163 17.25 13.16 17.46
CA ARG A 163 18.48 12.75 16.77
C ARG A 163 18.30 12.71 15.24
N LEU A 164 17.14 12.25 14.77
CA LEU A 164 16.81 12.22 13.35
C LEU A 164 16.59 13.64 12.77
N SER A 165 15.99 14.56 13.54
CA SER A 165 15.84 15.96 13.10
C SER A 165 17.18 16.71 13.05
N LYS A 166 18.09 16.46 14.00
CA LYS A 166 19.46 16.99 13.96
C LYS A 166 20.27 16.43 12.79
N ALA A 167 20.17 15.13 12.52
CA ALA A 167 20.88 14.51 11.39
C ALA A 167 20.37 15.04 10.04
N THR A 168 19.05 15.19 9.88
CA THR A 168 18.46 15.72 8.63
C THR A 168 18.75 17.20 8.43
N SER A 169 18.72 18.03 9.48
CA SER A 169 19.10 19.45 9.36
C SER A 169 20.58 19.68 9.06
N ALA A 170 21.47 18.83 9.58
CA ALA A 170 22.89 18.87 9.23
C ALA A 170 23.14 18.53 7.75
N VAL A 171 22.44 17.52 7.22
CA VAL A 171 22.54 17.12 5.80
C VAL A 171 21.96 18.20 4.88
N THR A 172 20.84 18.83 5.24
CA THR A 172 20.27 19.94 4.47
C THR A 172 21.20 21.16 4.43
N LYS A 173 21.87 21.48 5.56
CA LYS A 173 22.88 22.56 5.61
C LYS A 173 24.10 22.27 4.74
N LEU A 174 24.60 21.04 4.75
CA LEU A 174 25.71 20.62 3.90
C LEU A 174 25.36 20.68 2.42
N ARG A 175 24.14 20.24 2.05
CA ARG A 175 23.68 20.32 0.67
C ARG A 175 23.53 21.76 0.19
N GLY A 176 22.97 22.66 1.01
CA GLY A 176 22.87 24.09 0.66
C GLY A 176 24.20 24.86 0.69
N ALA A 177 25.28 24.26 1.18
CA ALA A 177 26.64 24.82 1.10
C ALA A 177 27.44 24.27 -0.10
N LEU A 178 26.89 23.28 -0.81
CA LEU A 178 27.49 22.63 -1.98
C LEU A 178 26.74 22.97 -3.29
N GLU A 179 25.63 23.71 -3.20
CA GLU A 179 24.93 24.37 -4.31
C GLU A 179 25.36 25.84 -4.38
#